data_AF-A0A920KIA7-F1
#
_entry.id   AF-A0A920KIA7-F1
#
_cell.length_a   1.000
_cell.length_b   1.000
_cell.length_c   1.000
_cell.angle_alpha   90.00
_cell.angle_beta   90.00
_cell.angle_gamma   90.00
#
_symmetry.space_group_name_H-M   'P 1'
#
loop_
_entity.id
_entity.type
_entity.pdbx_description
1 polymer ?
#
loop_
_entity_poly.entity_id
_entity_poly.type
_entity_poly.pdbx_seq_one_letter_code
_entity_poly.pdbx_strand_id
1 'polypeptide(L)'
;MKDYMVAHTFKSEELRDQYFEMSASMTEDDIRSNMKNENASFQMNWNNEKNDMVMYCWWKANSPDAIIETLGEMANMFENDIKEMPNIMNVSD
;
A
#
# COMPACT_ATOMS: atom_id res chain seq x y z
N MET A 1 12.62 1.66 11.20
CA MET A 1 11.72 1.02 10.23
C MET A 1 12.55 0.33 9.15
N LYS A 2 12.17 -0.91 8.82
CA LYS A 2 12.71 -1.74 7.74
C LYS A 2 11.91 -1.51 6.46
N ASP A 3 12.47 -1.87 5.32
CA ASP A 3 11.80 -1.76 4.03
C ASP A 3 10.99 -3.01 3.71
N TYR A 4 9.76 -2.82 3.21
CA TYR A 4 8.84 -3.88 2.83
C TYR A 4 8.24 -3.61 1.46
N MET A 5 8.16 -4.64 0.63
CA MET A 5 7.30 -4.64 -0.55
C MET A 5 6.01 -5.38 -0.20
N VAL A 6 4.88 -4.80 -0.57
CA VAL A 6 3.57 -5.40 -0.36
C VAL A 6 2.88 -5.54 -1.69
N ALA A 7 2.43 -6.76 -2.02
CA ALA A 7 1.48 -6.98 -3.09
C ALA A 7 0.07 -7.06 -2.48
N HIS A 8 -0.77 -6.07 -2.78
CA HIS A 8 -2.18 -6.07 -2.40
C HIS A 8 -2.99 -6.56 -3.58
N THR A 9 -3.57 -7.76 -3.48
CA THR A 9 -4.48 -8.29 -4.50
C THR A 9 -5.91 -8.09 -4.03
N PHE A 10 -6.71 -7.35 -4.80
CA PHE A 10 -8.12 -7.15 -4.51
C PHE A 10 -8.88 -8.48 -4.47
N LYS A 11 -9.75 -8.65 -3.48
CA LYS A 11 -10.57 -9.87 -3.36
C LYS A 11 -11.68 -9.96 -4.41
N SER A 12 -12.12 -8.84 -4.98
CA SER A 12 -13.09 -8.78 -6.07
C SER A 12 -12.96 -7.49 -6.88
N GLU A 13 -13.47 -7.49 -8.12
CA GLU A 13 -13.50 -6.30 -8.99
C GLU A 13 -14.36 -5.18 -8.38
N GLU A 14 -15.42 -5.53 -7.65
CA GLU A 14 -16.29 -4.56 -6.96
C GLU A 14 -15.51 -3.80 -5.88
N LEU A 15 -14.68 -4.49 -5.10
CA LEU A 15 -13.82 -3.86 -4.09
C LEU A 15 -12.73 -3.00 -4.72
N ARG A 16 -12.18 -3.42 -5.87
CA ARG A 16 -11.25 -2.62 -6.65
C ARG A 16 -11.88 -1.31 -7.09
N ASP A 17 -13.05 -1.39 -7.71
CA ASP A 17 -13.76 -0.22 -8.22
C ASP A 17 -14.14 0.73 -7.08
N GLN A 18 -14.62 0.19 -5.95
CA GLN A 18 -14.88 0.97 -4.74
C GLN A 18 -13.61 1.66 -4.20
N TYR A 19 -12.47 0.97 -4.18
CA TYR A 19 -11.20 1.55 -3.74
C TYR A 19 -10.82 2.76 -4.59
N PHE A 20 -10.87 2.64 -5.92
CA PHE A 20 -10.51 3.73 -6.81
C PHE A 20 -11.49 4.89 -6.77
N GLU A 21 -12.78 4.63 -6.56
CA GLU A 21 -13.78 5.67 -6.32
C GLU A 21 -13.52 6.43 -5.02
N MET A 22 -13.17 5.73 -3.94
CA MET A 22 -12.80 6.35 -2.66
C MET A 22 -11.51 7.15 -2.76
N SER A 23 -10.50 6.62 -3.47
CA SER A 23 -9.21 7.29 -3.62
C SER A 23 -9.25 8.47 -4.59
N ALA A 24 -10.23 8.54 -5.49
CA ALA A 24 -10.34 9.63 -6.48
C ALA A 24 -10.48 11.02 -5.86
N SER A 25 -11.02 11.11 -4.64
CA SER A 25 -11.13 12.37 -3.89
C SER A 25 -9.95 12.67 -2.96
N MET A 26 -8.97 11.76 -2.83
CA MET A 26 -7.83 11.93 -1.94
C MET A 26 -6.67 12.58 -2.67
N THR A 27 -6.08 13.62 -2.07
CA THR A 27 -4.83 14.20 -2.57
C THR A 27 -3.62 13.39 -2.09
N GLU A 28 -2.46 13.57 -2.73
CA GLU A 28 -1.20 12.97 -2.26
C GLU A 28 -0.87 13.35 -0.82
N ASP A 29 -1.21 14.58 -0.40
CA ASP A 29 -1.00 15.06 0.97
C ASP A 29 -1.94 14.38 1.97
N ASP A 30 -3.18 14.09 1.57
CA ASP A 30 -4.12 13.30 2.38
C ASP A 30 -3.59 11.87 2.56
N ILE A 31 -3.11 11.24 1.48
CA ILE A 31 -2.53 9.89 1.54
C ILE A 31 -1.31 9.90 2.46
N ARG A 32 -0.41 10.88 2.30
CA ARG A 32 0.81 11.00 3.11
C ARG A 32 0.51 11.21 4.60
N SER A 33 -0.52 12.00 4.91
CA SER A 33 -0.88 12.32 6.29
C SER A 33 -1.60 11.15 6.98
N ASN A 34 -2.39 10.37 6.25
CA ASN A 34 -3.14 9.24 6.80
C ASN A 34 -2.34 7.92 6.83
N MET A 35 -1.42 7.71 5.89
CA MET A 35 -0.65 6.45 5.74
C MET A 35 0.75 6.52 6.35
N LYS A 36 0.93 7.40 7.35
CA LYS A 36 2.19 7.57 8.07
C LYS A 36 1.94 7.75 9.56
N ASN A 37 2.62 6.96 10.37
CA ASN A 37 2.69 7.09 11.81
C ASN A 37 4.09 6.71 12.31
N GLU A 38 4.24 6.48 13.61
CA GLU A 38 5.52 6.11 14.24
C GLU A 38 5.99 4.68 13.91
N ASN A 39 5.08 3.81 13.47
CA ASN A 39 5.33 2.38 13.26
C ASN A 39 5.39 1.97 11.78
N ALA A 40 4.72 2.70 10.89
CA ALA A 40 4.74 2.49 9.45
C ALA A 40 4.58 3.79 8.66
N SER A 41 5.12 3.79 7.44
CA SER A 41 5.14 4.93 6.53
C SER A 41 5.09 4.43 5.09
N PHE A 42 3.96 4.66 4.44
CA PHE A 42 3.77 4.39 3.01
C PHE A 42 4.72 5.26 2.17
N GLN A 43 5.43 4.67 1.20
CA GLN A 43 6.43 5.37 0.39
C GLN A 43 5.97 5.55 -1.06
N MET A 44 5.39 4.52 -1.67
CA MET A 44 5.03 4.51 -3.08
C MET A 44 4.01 3.40 -3.37
N ASN A 45 3.12 3.63 -4.35
CA ASN A 45 2.21 2.63 -4.90
C ASN A 45 2.34 2.66 -6.43
N TRP A 46 2.52 1.47 -7.01
CA TRP A 46 2.30 1.22 -8.42
C TRP A 46 1.05 0.36 -8.60
N ASN A 47 0.11 0.86 -9.39
CA ASN A 47 -1.10 0.15 -9.79
C ASN A 47 -1.44 0.50 -11.24
N ASN A 48 -2.26 -0.35 -11.86
CA ASN A 48 -2.76 -0.13 -13.21
C ASN A 48 -4.29 0.15 -13.18
N GLU A 49 -4.74 0.87 -12.17
CA GLU A 49 -6.15 1.24 -11.96
C GLU A 49 -7.10 0.04 -12.13
N LYS A 50 -8.18 0.23 -12.91
CA LYS A 50 -9.18 -0.80 -13.21
C LYS A 50 -8.69 -1.88 -14.21
N ASN A 51 -7.46 -1.79 -14.70
CA ASN A 51 -6.93 -2.78 -15.65
C ASN A 51 -6.22 -3.95 -14.96
N ASP A 52 -6.01 -3.89 -13.65
CA ASP A 52 -5.38 -4.96 -12.88
C ASP A 52 -6.04 -5.14 -11.51
N MET A 53 -5.82 -6.29 -10.90
CA MET A 53 -6.33 -6.68 -9.58
C MET A 53 -5.25 -6.60 -8.50
N VAL A 54 -4.00 -6.26 -8.87
CA VAL A 54 -2.89 -6.14 -7.93
C VAL A 54 -2.31 -4.72 -7.96
N MET A 55 -1.91 -4.26 -6.78
CA MET A 55 -1.05 -3.09 -6.63
C MET A 55 0.16 -3.45 -5.79
N TYR A 56 1.27 -2.74 -6.03
CA TYR A 56 2.53 -2.96 -5.36
C TYR A 56 2.92 -1.71 -4.57
N CYS A 57 3.01 -1.87 -3.26
CA CYS A 57 3.29 -0.78 -2.34
C CYS A 57 4.66 -0.98 -1.67
N TRP A 58 5.49 0.06 -1.70
CA TRP A 58 6.67 0.13 -0.84
C TRP A 58 6.32 0.82 0.47
N TRP A 59 6.66 0.16 1.57
CA TRP A 59 6.48 0.66 2.94
C TRP A 59 7.80 0.65 3.70
N LYS A 60 7.95 1.63 4.60
CA LYS A 60 8.89 1.54 5.72
C LYS A 60 8.08 1.23 6.97
N ALA A 61 8.37 0.13 7.67
CA ALA A 61 7.62 -0.26 8.87
C ALA A 61 8.49 -0.97 9.92
N ASN A 62 8.01 -1.07 11.15
CA ASN A 62 8.67 -1.86 12.19
C ASN A 62 8.40 -3.37 12.03
N SER A 63 7.23 -3.74 11.50
CA SER A 63 6.79 -5.12 11.22
C SER A 63 5.75 -5.13 10.09
N PRO A 64 5.44 -6.32 9.51
CA PRO A 64 4.28 -6.49 8.63
C PRO A 64 2.96 -6.06 9.28
N ASP A 65 2.76 -6.39 10.55
CA ASP A 65 1.53 -6.05 11.28
C ASP A 65 1.31 -4.54 11.37
N ALA A 66 2.39 -3.76 11.56
CA ALA A 66 2.29 -2.30 11.59
C ALA A 66 1.76 -1.72 10.26
N ILE A 67 2.01 -2.37 9.13
CA ILE A 67 1.46 -1.98 7.83
C ILE A 67 -0.04 -2.27 7.80
N ILE A 68 -0.46 -3.47 8.22
CA ILE A 68 -1.87 -3.86 8.27
C ILE A 68 -2.66 -2.96 9.22
N GLU A 69 -2.14 -2.68 10.40
CA GLU A 69 -2.75 -1.76 11.37
C GLU A 69 -2.90 -0.35 10.81
N THR A 70 -1.91 0.14 10.06
CA THR A 70 -1.95 1.46 9.43
C THR A 70 -2.97 1.53 8.30
N LEU A 71 -3.10 0.46 7.51
CA LEU A 71 -4.14 0.34 6.49
C LEU A 71 -5.55 0.24 7.08
N GLY A 72 -5.66 -0.25 8.31
CA GLY A 72 -6.93 -0.41 9.02
C GLY A 72 -7.91 -1.28 8.22
N GLU A 73 -9.14 -0.79 8.06
CA GLU A 73 -10.19 -1.53 7.37
C GLU A 73 -9.88 -1.80 5.89
N MET A 74 -9.07 -0.95 5.23
CA MET A 74 -8.69 -1.16 3.84
C MET A 74 -7.91 -2.46 3.64
N ALA A 75 -7.13 -2.90 4.64
CA ALA A 75 -6.39 -4.17 4.55
C ALA A 75 -7.31 -5.36 4.25
N ASN A 76 -8.58 -5.30 4.69
CA ASN A 76 -9.56 -6.37 4.48
C ASN A 76 -10.06 -6.47 3.03
N MET A 77 -9.88 -5.43 2.21
CA MET A 77 -10.24 -5.43 0.79
C MET A 77 -9.29 -6.31 -0.05
N PHE A 78 -8.14 -6.68 0.54
CA PHE A 78 -7.04 -7.32 -0.15
C PHE A 78 -6.64 -8.66 0.48
N GLU A 79 -6.07 -9.52 -0.35
CA GLU A 79 -5.06 -10.49 0.07
C GLU A 79 -3.70 -9.75 0.08
N ASN A 80 -3.02 -9.76 1.23
CA ASN A 80 -1.80 -8.97 1.44
C ASN A 80 -0.57 -9.88 1.52
N ASP A 81 0.32 -9.82 0.52
CA ASP A 81 1.63 -10.50 0.57
C ASP A 81 2.70 -9.48 0.94
N ILE A 82 3.18 -9.54 2.19
CA ILE A 82 4.15 -8.59 2.76
C ILE A 82 5.51 -9.26 2.91
N LYS A 83 6.55 -8.68 2.30
CA LYS A 83 7.92 -9.21 2.34
C LYS A 83 8.92 -8.12 2.75
N GLU A 84 9.79 -8.44 3.71
CA GLU A 84 10.93 -7.59 4.05
C GLU A 84 11.94 -7.59 2.90
N MET A 85 12.38 -6.39 2.49
CA MET A 85 13.29 -6.17 1.36
C MET A 85 14.51 -5.37 1.83
N PRO A 86 15.48 -6.01 2.50
CA PRO A 86 16.59 -5.30 3.16
C PRO A 86 17.59 -4.66 2.19
N ASN A 87 17.58 -5.06 0.92
CA ASN A 87 18.54 -4.59 -0.09
C ASN A 87 17.79 -3.85 -1.21
N ILE A 88 17.80 -2.52 -1.17
CA ILE A 88 17.21 -1.67 -2.21
C ILE A 88 18.31 -1.09 -3.08
N MET A 89 18.19 -1.29 -4.39
CA MET A 89 19.00 -0.60 -5.38
C MET A 89 18.10 0.36 -6.16
N ASN A 90 18.28 1.66 -5.91
CA ASN A 90 17.63 2.71 -6.69
C ASN A 90 18.65 3.25 -7.70
N VAL A 91 18.39 3.01 -8.98
CA VAL A 91 19.24 3.42 -10.11
C VAL A 91 18.54 4.45 -11.01
N SER A 92 17.52 5.14 -10.48
CA SER A 92 16.83 6.20 -11.22
C SER A 92 17.82 7.25 -11.71
N ASP A 93 17.67 7.65 -12.97
CA ASP A 93 18.45 8.70 -13.63
C ASP A 93 18.25 10.09 -12.98
#